data_AF-A0A381VLR3-F1
#
_entry.id   AF-A0A381VLR3-F1
#
_cell.length_a   1.000
_cell.length_b   1.000
_cell.length_c   1.000
_cell.angle_alpha   90.00
_cell.angle_beta   90.00
_cell.angle_gamma   90.00
#
_symmetry.space_group_name_H-M   'P 1'
#
loop_
_entity.id
_entity.type
_entity.pdbx_description
1 polymer ?
#
loop_
_entity_poly.entity_id
_entity_poly.type
_entity_poly.pdbx_seq_one_letter_code
_entity_poly.pdbx_strand_id
1 'polypeptide(L)'
;MEISQISDRRLSRSALFGHLSAREDDSWTERTVYITSESLQGKSATPVLSGPAIETVIRNVGISDTGLVLFRREEEVEVVEPPVPVP
;
A
#
# COMPACT_ATOMS: atom_id res chain seq x y z
N MET A 1 -13.53 -0.84 -11.76
CA MET A 1 -12.15 -1.37 -11.77
C MET A 1 -12.21 -2.71 -11.07
N GLU A 2 -11.87 -3.79 -11.75
CA GLU A 2 -11.82 -5.13 -11.17
C GLU A 2 -10.39 -5.32 -10.62
N ILE A 3 -10.27 -5.55 -9.30
CA ILE A 3 -8.96 -5.78 -8.68
C ILE A 3 -8.78 -7.29 -8.59
N SER A 4 -7.81 -7.82 -9.35
CA SER A 4 -7.39 -9.22 -9.25
C SER A 4 -6.07 -9.29 -8.49
N GLN A 5 -6.05 -10.01 -7.37
CA GLN A 5 -4.82 -10.26 -6.63
C GLN A 5 -3.91 -11.19 -7.45
N ILE A 6 -2.71 -10.71 -7.78
CA ILE A 6 -1.77 -11.43 -8.64
C ILE A 6 -0.74 -12.22 -7.83
N SER A 7 -0.43 -11.79 -6.60
CA SER A 7 0.51 -12.48 -5.70
C SER A 7 0.31 -12.10 -4.23
N ASP A 8 0.77 -12.96 -3.32
CA ASP A 8 0.95 -12.67 -1.89
C ASP A 8 2.43 -12.85 -1.56
N ARG A 9 3.07 -11.80 -1.04
CA ARG A 9 4.50 -11.81 -0.72
C ARG A 9 4.76 -11.13 0.61
N ARG A 10 5.36 -11.87 1.54
CA ARG A 10 5.84 -11.35 2.83
C ARG A 10 7.30 -10.94 2.73
N LEU A 11 7.62 -9.73 3.19
CA LEU A 11 8.98 -9.18 3.19
C LEU A 11 9.51 -9.05 4.61
N SER A 12 10.79 -9.40 4.81
CA SER A 12 11.50 -9.04 6.04
C SER A 12 11.75 -7.53 6.10
N ARG A 13 12.08 -6.98 7.28
CA ARG A 13 12.33 -5.54 7.44
C ARG A 13 13.42 -5.01 6.49
N SER A 14 14.56 -5.71 6.38
CA SER A 14 15.64 -5.32 5.47
C SER A 14 15.23 -5.42 4.00
N ALA A 15 14.48 -6.49 3.64
CA ALA A 15 13.95 -6.65 2.29
C ALA A 15 12.93 -5.56 1.94
N LEU A 16 12.10 -5.13 2.90
CA LEU A 16 11.16 -4.04 2.70
C LEU A 16 11.88 -2.72 2.43
N PHE A 17 12.87 -2.33 3.24
CA PHE A 17 13.59 -1.09 3.01
C PHE A 17 14.36 -1.11 1.69
N GLY A 18 15.00 -2.23 1.35
CA GLY A 18 15.64 -2.39 0.05
C GLY A 18 14.64 -2.30 -1.11
N HIS A 19 13.43 -2.88 -0.94
CA HIS A 19 12.36 -2.79 -1.93
C HIS A 19 11.82 -1.37 -2.08
N LEU A 20 11.58 -0.66 -0.97
CA LEU A 20 11.15 0.74 -0.96
C LEU A 20 12.15 1.64 -1.70
N SER A 21 13.44 1.55 -1.36
CA SER A 21 14.49 2.32 -2.04
C SER A 21 14.59 1.99 -3.53
N ALA A 22 14.50 0.70 -3.89
CA ALA A 22 14.51 0.30 -5.30
C ALA A 22 13.28 0.79 -6.07
N ARG A 23 12.12 0.96 -5.42
CA ARG A 23 10.89 1.46 -6.06
C ARG A 23 10.82 2.97 -6.14
N GLU A 24 11.44 3.71 -5.22
CA GLU A 24 11.59 5.17 -5.33
C GLU A 24 12.49 5.57 -6.49
N ASP A 25 13.53 4.77 -6.77
CA ASP A 25 14.43 4.98 -7.91
C ASP A 25 13.84 4.49 -9.26
N ASP A 26 12.72 3.76 -9.23
CA ASP A 26 12.08 3.20 -10.41
C ASP A 26 11.19 4.27 -11.08
N SER A 27 11.57 4.73 -12.27
CA SER A 27 10.90 5.83 -13.00
C SER A 27 9.43 5.54 -13.35
N TRP A 28 8.99 4.29 -13.20
CA TRP A 28 7.64 3.81 -13.47
C TRP A 28 6.71 3.88 -12.25
N THR A 29 7.23 4.20 -11.07
CA THR A 29 6.41 4.42 -9.88
C THR A 29 5.80 5.82 -9.93
N GLU A 30 4.51 5.93 -10.28
CA GLU A 30 3.81 7.21 -10.36
C GLU A 30 3.57 7.82 -8.97
N ARG A 31 3.25 6.97 -7.98
CA ARG A 31 2.92 7.43 -6.63
C ARG A 31 3.07 6.33 -5.58
N THR A 32 3.71 6.68 -4.46
CA THR A 32 3.72 5.89 -3.23
C THR A 32 2.72 6.49 -2.25
N VAL A 33 1.85 5.66 -1.68
CA VAL A 33 0.84 6.06 -0.68
C VAL A 33 1.04 5.25 0.59
N TYR A 34 1.10 5.95 1.72
CA TYR A 34 1.22 5.37 3.04
C TYR A 34 -0.12 5.44 3.75
N ILE A 35 -0.61 4.31 4.25
CA ILE A 35 -1.87 4.20 4.98
C ILE A 35 -1.58 3.62 6.35
N THR A 36 -1.93 4.35 7.41
CA THR A 36 -1.75 3.88 8.78
C THR A 36 -2.83 2.86 9.15
N SER A 37 -2.54 2.02 10.15
CA SER A 37 -3.51 1.04 10.68
C SER A 37 -4.77 1.72 11.24
N GLU A 38 -4.64 2.92 11.82
CA GLU A 38 -5.77 3.71 12.31
C GLU A 38 -6.73 4.12 11.18
N SER A 39 -6.19 4.51 10.02
CA SER A 39 -7.00 4.85 8.84
C SER A 39 -7.76 3.64 8.29
N LEU A 40 -7.16 2.45 8.36
CA LEU A 40 -7.82 1.19 7.95
C LEU A 40 -8.93 0.76 8.91
N GLN A 41 -8.81 1.11 10.19
CA GLN A 41 -9.84 0.86 11.21
C GLN A 41 -11.01 1.87 11.16
N GLY A 42 -11.04 2.76 10.16
CA GLY A 42 -12.10 3.77 10.01
C GLY A 42 -12.00 4.93 11.01
N LYS A 43 -10.85 5.10 11.68
CA LYS A 43 -10.62 6.18 12.64
C LYS A 43 -10.07 7.47 12.00
N SER A 44 -9.74 7.45 10.70
CA SER A 44 -9.16 8.61 9.99
C SER A 44 -9.66 8.74 8.55
N ALA A 45 -9.78 10.00 8.09
CA ALA A 45 -10.31 10.42 6.80
C ALA A 45 -9.34 10.26 5.61
N THR A 46 -8.16 9.65 5.81
CA THR A 46 -7.15 9.47 4.76
C THR A 46 -7.63 8.72 3.49
N PRO A 47 -8.63 7.81 3.52
CA PRO A 47 -9.15 7.20 2.29
C PRO A 47 -9.68 8.24 1.29
N VAL A 48 -10.25 9.35 1.79
CA VAL A 48 -10.93 10.38 0.98
C VAL A 48 -9.96 11.17 0.09
N LEU A 49 -8.69 11.28 0.48
CA LEU A 49 -7.67 12.03 -0.29
C LEU A 49 -6.98 11.19 -1.38
N SER A 50 -7.24 9.89 -1.41
CA SER A 50 -6.43 8.93 -2.18
C SER A 50 -7.13 8.39 -3.44
N GLY A 51 -8.39 8.77 -3.66
CA GLY A 51 -9.16 8.48 -4.87
C GLY A 51 -9.80 7.08 -4.90
N PRO A 52 -10.72 6.83 -5.86
CA PRO A 52 -11.59 5.64 -5.87
C PRO A 52 -10.84 4.30 -5.95
N ALA A 53 -9.65 4.30 -6.57
CA ALA A 53 -8.80 3.11 -6.69
C ALA A 53 -8.28 2.66 -5.32
N ILE A 54 -7.84 3.60 -4.48
CA ILE A 54 -7.30 3.29 -3.14
C ILE A 54 -8.41 2.79 -2.21
N GLU A 55 -9.62 3.36 -2.28
CA GLU A 55 -10.77 2.85 -1.53
C GLU A 55 -11.11 1.39 -1.90
N THR A 56 -11.04 1.07 -3.20
CA THR A 56 -11.30 -0.29 -3.69
C THR A 56 -10.21 -1.27 -3.22
N VAL A 57 -8.95 -0.83 -3.18
CA VAL A 57 -7.84 -1.64 -2.64
C VAL A 57 -8.02 -1.87 -1.14
N ILE A 58 -8.32 -0.84 -0.35
CA ILE A 58 -8.56 -0.97 1.09
C ILE A 58 -9.70 -1.96 1.37
N ARG A 59 -10.80 -1.89 0.60
CA ARG A 59 -11.92 -2.83 0.75
C ARG A 59 -11.54 -4.29 0.46
N ASN A 60 -10.61 -4.52 -0.48
CA ASN A 60 -10.16 -5.88 -0.81
C ASN A 60 -9.11 -6.42 0.16
N VAL A 61 -8.16 -5.59 0.58
CA VAL A 61 -7.06 -5.99 1.49
C VAL A 61 -7.55 -6.09 2.93
N GLY A 62 -8.47 -5.22 3.34
CA GLY A 62 -9.05 -5.21 4.68
C GLY A 62 -8.22 -4.44 5.71
N ILE A 63 -8.07 -5.02 6.90
CA ILE A 63 -7.36 -4.42 8.03
C ILE A 63 -5.89 -4.86 8.06
N SER A 64 -5.01 -3.98 8.54
CA SER A 64 -3.61 -4.27 8.84
C SER A 64 -3.25 -3.63 10.18
N ASP A 65 -2.45 -4.35 10.99
CA ASP A 65 -1.99 -3.88 12.31
C ASP A 65 -0.88 -2.84 12.18
N THR A 66 -0.05 -2.95 11.14
CA THR A 66 1.08 -2.05 10.88
C THR A 66 0.77 -0.98 9.85
N GLY A 67 -0.36 -1.06 9.15
CA GLY A 67 -0.69 -0.20 8.02
C GLY A 67 -0.30 -0.81 6.68
N LEU A 68 -0.41 -0.05 5.60
CA LEU A 68 -0.12 -0.49 4.24
C LEU A 68 0.69 0.57 3.49
N VAL A 69 1.59 0.09 2.64
CA VAL A 69 2.28 0.91 1.64
C VAL A 69 1.80 0.47 0.26
N LEU A 70 1.31 1.42 -0.52
CA LEU A 70 0.80 1.16 -1.86
C LEU A 70 1.70 1.84 -2.88
N PHE A 71 2.10 1.10 -3.90
CA PHE A 71 2.80 1.62 -5.07
C PHE A 71 1.86 1.53 -6.26
N ARG A 72 1.53 2.67 -6.85
CA ARG A 72 0.74 2.73 -8.08
C ARG A 72 1.66 2.84 -9.28
N ARG A 73 1.48 1.94 -10.25
CA ARG A 73 2.18 1.94 -11.56
C ARG A 73 1.16 1.78 -12.67
N GLU A 74 0.94 2.82 -13.46
CA GLU A 74 -0.02 2.80 -14.58
C GLU A 74 -1.39 2.18 -14.18
N GLU A 75 -1.61 0.91 -14.55
CA GLU A 75 -2.83 0.13 -14.28
C GLU A 75 -2.72 -0.87 -13.10
N GLU A 76 -1.54 -1.02 -12.51
CA GLU A 76 -1.27 -1.93 -11.40
C GLU A 76 -1.11 -1.20 -10.06
N VAL A 77 -1.54 -1.87 -8.98
CA VAL A 77 -1.30 -1.43 -7.60
C VAL A 77 -0.65 -2.56 -6.82
N GLU A 78 0.56 -2.30 -6.34
CA GLU A 78 1.27 -3.19 -5.42
C GLU A 78 0.98 -2.75 -3.99
N VAL A 79 0.51 -3.67 -3.15
CA VAL A 79 0.20 -3.40 -1.74
C VAL A 79 1.15 -4.21 -0.87
N VAL A 80 1.80 -3.53 0.08
CA VAL A 80 2.76 -4.13 0.99
C VAL A 80 2.38 -3.80 2.43
N GLU A 81 2.18 -4.83 3.24
CA GLU A 81 2.10 -4.68 4.69
C GLU A 81 3.51 -4.66 5.28
N PRO A 82 3.94 -3.56 5.91
CA PRO A 82 5.27 -3.48 6.47
C PRO A 82 5.37 -4.27 7.79
N PRO A 83 6.56 -4.79 8.14
CA PRO A 83 6.77 -5.50 9.41
C PRO A 83 6.88 -4.55 10.61
N VAL A 84 6.80 -3.23 10.37
CA VAL A 84 6.80 -2.17 11.38
C VAL A 84 5.68 -1.19 11.07
N PRO A 85 5.06 -0.55 12.08
CA PRO A 85 3.99 0.42 11.84
C PRO A 85 4.42 1.55 10.91
N VAL A 86 3.56 1.87 9.96
CA VAL A 86 3.67 3.07 9.12
C VAL A 86 3.51 4.30 10.04
N PRO A 87 4.45 5.26 9.97
CA PRO A 87 4.41 6.48 10.78
C PRO A 87 3.25 7.42 10.41
#